data_AF-A0A2D3V1A9-F1
#
_entry.id   AF-A0A2D3V1A9-F1
#
_cell.length_a   1.000
_cell.length_b   1.000
_cell.length_c   1.000
_cell.angle_alpha   90.00
_cell.angle_beta   90.00
_cell.angle_gamma   90.00
#
_symmetry.space_group_name_H-M   'P 1'
#
loop_
_entity.id
_entity.type
_entity.pdbx_description
1 polymer ?
#
loop_
_entity_poly.entity_id
_entity_poly.type
_entity_poly.pdbx_seq_one_letter_code
_entity_poly.pdbx_strand_id
1 'polypeptide(L)'
;MFTSKPLGVLYFMCLFLTPIQSQDNACSSRAPLPAGSGPIPTPDTPSAFYALSAIQDASNNAMTPANYTLAYSNLHASSSAEGYQGYSTLSSYNVTECARSCELNDRCVAFNIFFERSPSVVPGDETCTNPPSTTLIKCVLWSSEVSASNAVNAGQTRSQFEVVIAGSNGYNKRKPPPEPGYLEPVNLGKRAISAPTCNDGVRTGITQIFTSTTDPYNVTRAAQWCDTQYTRTRPCYFFNCYLATYASGPQTGRVFGQICDLYSTPWGKEYATKTQTRFDGPTLDVSHSFSYTSSDAPAACAAPPPA
;
A
#
# COMPACT_ATOMS: atom_id res chain seq x y z
N MET A 1 21.38 -3.27 92.16
CA MET A 1 21.92 -2.00 91.62
C MET A 1 23.05 -2.32 90.67
N PHE A 2 23.16 -1.51 89.62
CA PHE A 2 23.60 -1.89 88.27
C PHE A 2 25.09 -2.22 88.10
N THR A 3 25.33 -3.24 87.27
CA THR A 3 26.58 -3.53 86.57
C THR A 3 26.70 -2.63 85.33
N SER A 4 27.90 -2.13 85.01
CA SER A 4 28.18 -1.51 83.70
C SER A 4 29.49 -2.05 83.11
N LYS A 5 29.38 -2.48 81.85
CA LYS A 5 30.43 -2.99 80.95
C LYS A 5 30.84 -1.86 79.97
N PRO A 6 32.00 -1.97 79.29
CA PRO A 6 32.61 -0.89 78.53
C PRO A 6 31.99 -0.65 77.13
N LEU A 7 32.27 0.54 76.59
CA LEU A 7 31.79 1.09 75.32
C LEU A 7 32.10 0.20 74.10
N GLY A 8 31.07 -0.06 73.29
CA GLY A 8 31.18 -0.60 71.94
C GLY A 8 31.29 0.51 70.90
N VAL A 9 32.27 0.39 70.01
CA VAL A 9 32.49 1.26 68.85
C VAL A 9 31.40 0.99 67.80
N LEU A 10 30.61 2.00 67.44
CA LEU A 10 29.64 1.92 66.35
C LEU A 10 30.36 2.17 65.01
N TYR A 11 30.48 1.12 64.19
CA TYR A 11 30.90 1.26 62.80
C TYR A 11 29.71 1.77 61.97
N PHE A 12 29.77 3.02 61.52
CA PHE A 12 28.82 3.54 60.52
C PHE A 12 29.17 2.93 59.16
N MET A 13 28.41 1.93 58.75
CA MET A 13 28.48 1.37 57.40
C MET A 13 27.81 2.37 56.45
N CYS A 14 28.61 3.18 55.77
CA CYS A 14 28.13 4.10 54.73
C CYS A 14 27.72 3.26 53.51
N LEU A 15 26.43 2.97 53.38
CA LEU A 15 25.85 2.42 52.16
C LEU A 15 25.97 3.49 51.07
N PHE A 16 26.95 3.32 50.19
CA PHE A 16 27.01 4.05 48.92
C PHE A 16 25.79 3.65 48.08
N LEU A 17 24.74 4.48 48.11
CA LEU A 17 23.73 4.48 47.07
C LEU A 17 24.43 4.89 45.78
N THR A 18 24.67 3.93 44.89
CA THR A 18 25.02 4.22 43.51
C THR A 18 23.88 5.04 42.90
N PRO A 19 24.16 6.19 42.27
CA PRO A 19 23.13 6.93 41.56
C PRO A 19 22.59 6.04 40.43
N ILE A 20 21.27 5.95 40.32
CA ILE A 20 20.60 5.42 39.13
C ILE A 20 21.05 6.32 37.98
N GLN A 21 21.97 5.83 37.13
CA GLN A 21 22.26 6.50 35.86
C GLN A 21 20.93 6.56 35.10
N SER A 22 20.47 7.77 34.75
CA SER A 22 19.37 7.91 33.82
C SER A 22 19.72 7.15 32.53
N GLN A 23 18.73 6.45 31.95
CA GLN A 23 18.92 5.69 30.70
C GLN A 23 19.55 6.53 29.57
N ASP A 24 19.50 7.86 29.68
CA ASP A 24 20.07 8.81 28.75
C ASP A 24 21.57 8.61 28.48
N ASN A 25 22.35 8.15 29.47
CA ASN A 25 23.80 7.99 29.29
C ASN A 25 24.20 6.63 28.70
N ALA A 26 23.35 5.61 28.84
CA ALA A 26 23.71 4.24 28.49
C ALA A 26 23.61 3.94 26.97
N CYS A 27 22.83 4.76 26.25
CA CYS A 27 22.67 4.71 24.79
C CYS A 27 23.52 5.74 24.02
N SER A 28 24.24 6.63 24.71
CA SER A 28 24.91 7.81 24.13
C SER A 28 26.05 7.51 23.14
N SER A 29 26.65 6.32 23.21
CA SER A 29 27.74 5.90 22.33
C SER A 29 27.29 5.24 21.02
N ARG A 30 25.98 5.07 20.82
CA ARG A 30 25.43 4.34 19.67
C ARG A 30 25.15 5.26 18.49
N ALA A 31 25.23 4.68 17.29
CA ALA A 31 24.91 5.40 16.06
C ALA A 31 23.43 5.86 16.08
N PRO A 32 23.15 7.15 15.83
CA PRO A 32 21.79 7.66 15.75
C PRO A 32 21.09 7.08 14.52
N LEU A 33 19.81 6.78 14.70
CA LEU A 33 18.90 6.42 13.62
C LEU A 33 18.13 7.66 13.15
N PRO A 34 17.52 7.62 11.95
CA PRO A 34 16.77 8.76 11.43
C PRO A 34 15.70 9.25 12.42
N ALA A 35 15.76 10.55 12.74
CA ALA A 35 14.73 11.19 13.54
C ALA A 35 13.42 11.32 12.73
N GLY A 36 12.31 11.17 13.43
CA GLY A 36 10.96 11.31 12.89
C GLY A 36 10.29 12.58 13.38
N SER A 37 9.17 12.91 12.74
CA SER A 37 8.38 14.11 13.04
C SER A 37 7.05 13.81 13.74
N GLY A 38 6.75 12.53 14.01
CA GLY A 38 5.53 12.14 14.69
C GLY A 38 5.59 12.33 16.21
N PRO A 39 4.44 12.22 16.89
CA PRO A 39 4.35 12.40 18.33
C PRO A 39 4.90 11.17 19.08
N ILE A 40 5.70 11.41 20.12
CA ILE A 40 6.23 10.38 21.02
C ILE A 40 5.28 10.23 22.22
N PRO A 41 4.83 9.02 22.57
CA PRO A 41 3.91 8.80 23.68
C PRO A 41 4.61 9.00 25.03
N THR A 42 3.84 9.36 26.06
CA THR A 42 4.29 9.36 27.46
C THR A 42 3.31 8.53 28.29
N PRO A 43 3.73 7.38 28.87
CA PRO A 43 5.09 6.83 28.85
C PRO A 43 5.51 6.31 27.45
N ASP A 44 6.81 6.23 27.19
CA ASP A 44 7.34 5.76 25.90
C ASP A 44 7.28 4.22 25.80
N THR A 45 6.08 3.69 25.57
CA THR A 45 5.82 2.25 25.43
C THR A 45 4.97 1.96 24.19
N PRO A 46 4.99 0.71 23.68
CA PRO A 46 4.09 0.29 22.59
C PRO A 46 2.60 0.48 22.91
N SER A 47 2.18 0.15 24.14
CA SER A 47 0.79 0.29 24.56
C SER A 47 0.33 1.75 24.57
N ALA A 48 1.18 2.66 25.06
CA ALA A 48 0.90 4.09 25.03
C ALA A 48 0.93 4.66 23.60
N PHE A 49 1.78 4.11 22.72
CA PHE A 49 1.81 4.48 21.30
C PHE A 49 0.49 4.17 20.60
N TYR A 50 -0.06 2.96 20.79
CA TYR A 50 -1.37 2.58 20.25
C TYR A 50 -2.52 3.44 20.81
N ALA A 51 -2.43 3.86 22.07
CA ALA A 51 -3.45 4.66 22.73
C ALA A 51 -3.33 6.18 22.48
N LEU A 52 -2.31 6.64 21.76
CA LEU A 52 -2.01 8.06 21.63
C LEU A 52 -3.05 8.77 20.74
N SER A 53 -3.84 9.67 21.34
CA SER A 53 -4.92 10.37 20.64
C SER A 53 -4.43 11.11 19.39
N ALA A 54 -3.25 11.75 19.44
CA ALA A 54 -2.68 12.43 18.28
C ALA A 54 -2.51 11.51 17.04
N ILE A 55 -2.20 10.22 17.24
CA ILE A 55 -2.09 9.23 16.16
C ILE A 55 -3.47 8.79 15.68
N GLN A 56 -4.38 8.52 16.61
CA GLN A 56 -5.75 8.11 16.30
C GLN A 56 -6.50 9.23 15.57
N ASP A 57 -6.40 10.47 16.04
CA ASP A 57 -7.03 11.63 15.46
C ASP A 57 -6.45 11.95 14.08
N ALA A 58 -5.13 11.88 13.90
CA ALA A 58 -4.50 12.11 12.60
C ALA A 58 -4.99 11.11 11.54
N SER A 59 -5.10 9.83 11.89
CA SER A 59 -5.53 8.78 10.97
C SER A 59 -7.06 8.76 10.76
N ASN A 60 -7.86 8.93 11.80
CA ASN A 60 -9.33 8.92 11.68
C ASN A 60 -9.88 10.18 10.99
N ASN A 61 -9.25 11.34 11.19
CA ASN A 61 -9.67 12.59 10.56
C ASN A 61 -9.02 12.84 9.20
N ALA A 62 -8.13 11.96 8.74
CA ALA A 62 -7.48 12.09 7.45
C ALA A 62 -8.50 12.00 6.30
N MET A 63 -8.56 13.06 5.50
CA MET A 63 -9.39 13.08 4.30
C MET A 63 -8.84 12.13 3.25
N THR A 64 -9.76 11.41 2.59
CA THR A 64 -9.40 10.61 1.42
C THR A 64 -9.06 11.54 0.25
N PRO A 65 -7.88 11.43 -0.36
CA PRO A 65 -7.51 12.25 -1.52
C PRO A 65 -8.47 12.05 -2.69
N ALA A 66 -8.61 13.08 -3.52
CA ALA A 66 -9.31 12.95 -4.79
C ALA A 66 -8.72 11.80 -5.60
N ASN A 67 -9.56 11.06 -6.33
CA ASN A 67 -9.16 9.87 -7.09
C ASN A 67 -8.67 8.67 -6.26
N TYR A 68 -8.92 8.61 -4.94
CA TYR A 68 -8.62 7.43 -4.12
C TYR A 68 -9.84 6.90 -3.36
N THR A 69 -9.88 5.59 -3.10
CA THR A 69 -10.77 4.94 -2.12
C THR A 69 -9.97 4.67 -0.85
N LEU A 70 -10.58 4.94 0.31
CA LEU A 70 -10.09 4.41 1.57
C LEU A 70 -10.32 2.90 1.61
N ALA A 71 -9.25 2.13 1.78
CA ALA A 71 -9.28 0.67 1.87
C ALA A 71 -9.43 0.19 3.32
N TYR A 72 -8.77 0.89 4.24
CA TYR A 72 -8.84 0.70 5.69
C TYR A 72 -8.29 1.95 6.39
N SER A 73 -8.65 2.14 7.65
CA SER A 73 -8.19 3.26 8.46
C SER A 73 -7.79 2.82 9.87
N ASN A 74 -6.82 3.54 10.43
CA ASN A 74 -6.38 3.43 11.82
C ASN A 74 -6.07 2.00 12.29
N LEU A 75 -5.39 1.21 11.45
CA LEU A 75 -4.91 -0.12 11.84
C LEU A 75 -3.57 -0.05 12.58
N HIS A 76 -3.30 -1.06 13.42
CA HIS A 76 -2.01 -1.26 14.11
C HIS A 76 -1.00 -2.08 13.29
N ALA A 77 -1.14 -2.03 11.97
CA ALA A 77 -0.26 -2.72 11.03
C ALA A 77 -0.22 -1.98 9.69
N SER A 78 0.94 -2.02 9.04
CA SER A 78 1.13 -1.53 7.67
C SER A 78 0.83 -2.63 6.65
N SER A 79 0.59 -2.24 5.41
CA SER A 79 0.46 -3.19 4.30
C SER A 79 1.74 -4.00 4.10
N SER A 80 1.53 -5.27 3.78
CA SER A 80 2.48 -6.19 3.15
C SER A 80 1.87 -6.65 1.83
N ALA A 81 1.62 -5.69 0.94
CA ALA A 81 1.07 -5.97 -0.39
C ALA A 81 2.20 -6.37 -1.36
N GLU A 82 1.85 -6.68 -2.60
CA GLU A 82 2.86 -6.98 -3.61
C GLU A 82 3.36 -5.71 -4.31
N GLY A 83 4.53 -5.83 -4.94
CA GLY A 83 5.11 -4.72 -5.69
C GLY A 83 5.40 -3.50 -4.83
N TYR A 84 6.08 -3.69 -3.70
CA TYR A 84 6.60 -2.61 -2.88
C TYR A 84 7.45 -1.64 -3.72
N GLN A 85 7.06 -0.37 -3.77
CA GLN A 85 7.71 0.67 -4.58
C GLN A 85 8.60 1.62 -3.77
N GLY A 86 8.84 1.31 -2.49
CA GLY A 86 9.61 2.16 -1.58
C GLY A 86 8.73 2.92 -0.58
N TYR A 87 9.40 3.65 0.31
CA TYR A 87 8.75 4.54 1.26
C TYR A 87 9.48 5.89 1.33
N SER A 88 8.75 6.91 1.80
CA SER A 88 9.31 8.18 2.25
C SER A 88 8.88 8.45 3.69
N THR A 89 9.69 9.22 4.41
CA THR A 89 9.32 9.77 5.73
C THR A 89 8.80 11.18 5.56
N LEU A 90 7.63 11.46 6.14
CA LEU A 90 6.96 12.75 6.06
C LEU A 90 7.13 13.53 7.37
N SER A 91 7.05 14.86 7.27
CA SER A 91 7.07 15.77 8.43
C SER A 91 5.74 15.83 9.18
N SER A 92 4.65 15.40 8.54
CA SER A 92 3.30 15.34 9.10
C SER A 92 2.50 14.21 8.46
N TYR A 93 1.35 13.86 9.03
CA TYR A 93 0.44 12.84 8.47
C TYR A 93 -0.31 13.39 7.25
N ASN A 94 0.41 13.67 6.18
CA ASN A 94 -0.11 14.31 4.98
C ASN A 94 -0.46 13.27 3.91
N VAL A 95 -1.73 12.86 3.91
CA VAL A 95 -2.25 11.88 2.94
C VAL A 95 -2.19 12.41 1.51
N THR A 96 -2.38 13.73 1.31
CA THR A 96 -2.30 14.36 -0.01
C THR A 96 -0.88 14.29 -0.60
N GLU A 97 0.14 14.47 0.24
CA GLU A 97 1.53 14.35 -0.18
C GLU A 97 1.92 12.90 -0.52
N CYS A 98 1.37 11.92 0.22
CA CYS A 98 1.55 10.52 -0.11
C CYS A 98 0.84 10.15 -1.43
N ALA A 99 -0.37 10.65 -1.66
CA ALA A 99 -1.07 10.52 -2.94
C ALA A 99 -0.29 11.13 -4.10
N ARG A 100 0.22 12.36 -3.97
CA ARG A 100 1.08 12.99 -4.97
C ARG A 100 2.33 12.15 -5.27
N SER A 101 2.95 11.56 -4.25
CA SER A 101 4.09 10.65 -4.45
C SER A 101 3.69 9.40 -5.25
N CYS A 102 2.49 8.88 -5.01
CA CYS A 102 1.91 7.79 -5.78
C CYS A 102 1.47 8.22 -7.20
N GLU A 103 1.14 9.49 -7.43
CA GLU A 103 0.81 10.01 -8.76
C GLU A 103 2.07 10.22 -9.62
N LEU A 104 3.16 10.69 -9.01
CA LEU A 104 4.47 10.84 -9.68
C LEU A 104 5.20 9.52 -9.87
N ASN A 105 4.82 8.49 -9.13
CA ASN A 105 5.31 7.14 -9.34
C ASN A 105 4.27 6.38 -10.17
N ASP A 106 4.53 6.27 -11.46
CA ASP A 106 3.65 5.54 -12.36
C ASP A 106 3.35 4.13 -11.80
N ARG A 107 4.32 3.46 -11.12
CA ARG A 107 4.17 2.10 -10.59
C ARG A 107 3.22 1.97 -9.42
N CYS A 108 2.76 3.10 -8.88
CA CYS A 108 1.93 3.12 -7.71
C CYS A 108 0.44 3.08 -8.07
N VAL A 109 -0.27 2.07 -7.58
CA VAL A 109 -1.73 1.95 -7.67
C VAL A 109 -2.40 2.06 -6.31
N ALA A 110 -1.61 1.97 -5.24
CA ALA A 110 -2.07 2.08 -3.88
C ALA A 110 -0.94 2.59 -2.98
N PHE A 111 -1.31 3.17 -1.84
CA PHE A 111 -0.35 3.53 -0.81
C PHE A 111 -0.94 3.30 0.57
N ASN A 112 -0.09 3.17 1.58
CA ASN A 112 -0.51 3.31 2.96
C ASN A 112 0.40 4.29 3.70
N ILE A 113 -0.20 5.04 4.63
CA ILE A 113 0.48 6.01 5.48
C ILE A 113 0.25 5.65 6.94
N PHE A 114 1.30 5.67 7.75
CA PHE A 114 1.24 5.22 9.15
C PHE A 114 2.33 5.86 10.01
N PHE A 115 2.16 5.75 11.32
CA PHE A 115 3.19 6.07 12.29
C PHE A 115 3.94 4.79 12.68
N GLU A 116 5.27 4.85 12.73
CA GLU A 116 6.12 3.77 13.23
C GLU A 116 6.90 4.28 14.45
N ARG A 117 6.76 3.58 15.57
CA ARG A 117 7.62 3.79 16.74
C ARG A 117 8.96 3.12 16.45
N SER A 118 9.99 3.89 16.17
CA SER A 118 11.34 3.41 15.85
C SER A 118 12.32 3.80 16.97
N PRO A 119 13.42 3.07 17.18
CA PRO A 119 14.40 3.46 18.18
C PRO A 119 15.21 4.66 17.67
N SER A 120 15.55 5.60 18.57
CA SER A 120 16.36 6.80 18.22
C SER A 120 17.83 6.49 17.92
N VAL A 121 18.33 5.36 18.44
CA VAL A 121 19.66 4.80 18.17
C VAL A 121 19.54 3.30 17.93
N VAL A 122 20.55 2.65 17.36
CA VAL A 122 20.54 1.19 17.16
C VAL A 122 20.42 0.47 18.51
N PRO A 123 19.35 -0.30 18.80
CA PRO A 123 19.28 -1.10 20.03
C PRO A 123 20.33 -2.22 20.01
N GLY A 124 20.92 -2.54 21.16
CA GLY A 124 21.95 -3.59 21.24
C GLY A 124 22.21 -4.10 22.64
N ASP A 125 23.48 -4.37 22.92
CA ASP A 125 24.14 -4.83 24.16
C ASP A 125 23.50 -4.26 25.44
N GLU A 126 23.75 -4.92 26.59
CA GLU A 126 23.04 -4.77 27.87
C GLU A 126 22.78 -3.33 28.35
N THR A 127 23.61 -2.37 27.97
CA THR A 127 23.46 -0.96 28.36
C THR A 127 22.40 -0.19 27.55
N CYS A 128 21.93 -0.70 26.41
CA CYS A 128 20.98 0.01 25.54
C CYS A 128 20.08 -0.96 24.76
N THR A 129 19.35 -1.78 25.50
CA THR A 129 18.43 -2.78 24.95
C THR A 129 17.10 -2.19 24.50
N ASN A 130 16.67 -1.08 25.12
CA ASN A 130 15.43 -0.36 24.84
C ASN A 130 15.66 1.17 24.88
N PRO A 131 16.29 1.76 23.84
CA PRO A 131 16.53 3.20 23.78
C PRO A 131 15.21 4.01 23.70
N PRO A 132 15.27 5.34 23.95
CA PRO A 132 14.16 6.24 23.64
C PRO A 132 13.71 6.10 22.19
N SER A 133 12.41 6.21 21.95
CA SER A 133 11.86 6.14 20.60
C SER A 133 11.90 7.47 19.86
N THR A 134 11.72 7.37 18.55
CA THR A 134 11.33 8.44 17.64
C THR A 134 10.15 7.93 16.81
N THR A 135 9.27 8.81 16.37
CA THR A 135 8.09 8.40 15.60
C THR A 135 8.23 8.82 14.14
N LEU A 136 8.45 7.84 13.27
CA LEU A 136 8.47 8.06 11.82
C LEU A 136 7.04 8.11 11.29
N ILE A 137 6.76 9.03 10.37
CA ILE A 137 5.52 9.03 9.59
C ILE A 137 5.90 8.51 8.21
N LYS A 138 5.50 7.28 7.89
CA LYS A 138 5.89 6.63 6.63
C LYS A 138 4.77 6.66 5.62
N CYS A 139 5.08 7.05 4.41
CA CYS A 139 4.27 6.87 3.22
C CYS A 139 4.88 5.73 2.38
N VAL A 140 4.16 4.63 2.22
CA VAL A 140 4.64 3.44 1.48
C VAL A 140 3.79 3.25 0.23
N LEU A 141 4.44 3.04 -0.91
CA LEU A 141 3.81 2.92 -2.22
C LEU A 141 3.79 1.45 -2.70
N TRP A 142 2.71 1.05 -3.37
CA TRP A 142 2.48 -0.33 -3.82
C TRP A 142 1.99 -0.39 -5.27
N SER A 143 2.38 -1.44 -5.99
CA SER A 143 1.88 -1.79 -7.32
C SER A 143 0.70 -2.75 -7.32
N SER A 144 0.17 -3.10 -6.15
CA SER A 144 -1.08 -3.85 -5.98
C SER A 144 -2.00 -3.18 -4.97
N GLU A 145 -3.29 -3.56 -4.94
CA GLU A 145 -4.24 -3.07 -3.92
C GLU A 145 -3.69 -3.27 -2.50
N VAL A 146 -3.92 -2.27 -1.66
CA VAL A 146 -3.88 -2.43 -0.21
C VAL A 146 -5.27 -2.73 0.32
N SER A 147 -5.35 -3.58 1.33
CA SER A 147 -6.60 -3.95 1.99
C SER A 147 -6.33 -4.28 3.45
N ALA A 148 -7.37 -4.29 4.29
CA ALA A 148 -7.22 -4.70 5.69
C ALA A 148 -6.63 -6.12 5.82
N SER A 149 -6.91 -7.02 4.86
CA SER A 149 -6.40 -8.39 4.87
C SER A 149 -4.90 -8.50 4.58
N ASN A 150 -4.31 -7.52 3.90
CA ASN A 150 -2.86 -7.46 3.67
C ASN A 150 -2.14 -6.45 4.58
N ALA A 151 -2.85 -5.74 5.45
CA ALA A 151 -2.29 -4.91 6.51
C ALA A 151 -1.84 -5.75 7.70
N VAL A 152 -0.76 -6.52 7.53
CA VAL A 152 -0.30 -7.53 8.50
C VAL A 152 1.09 -7.27 9.07
N ASN A 153 1.82 -6.27 8.56
CA ASN A 153 3.11 -5.90 9.13
C ASN A 153 2.90 -5.05 10.38
N ALA A 154 2.92 -5.70 11.55
CA ALA A 154 2.76 -5.06 12.86
C ALA A 154 4.07 -4.50 13.45
N GLY A 155 5.18 -4.57 12.69
CA GLY A 155 6.51 -4.20 13.14
C GLY A 155 7.34 -5.40 13.61
N GLN A 156 8.40 -5.13 14.38
CA GLN A 156 9.33 -6.17 14.84
C GLN A 156 10.04 -5.77 16.13
N THR A 157 10.41 -6.76 16.93
CA THR A 157 11.25 -6.54 18.11
C THR A 157 12.74 -6.53 17.73
N ARG A 158 13.49 -5.55 18.24
CA ARG A 158 14.95 -5.40 18.09
C ARG A 158 15.58 -5.27 19.48
N SER A 159 16.28 -6.30 19.95
CA SER A 159 16.67 -6.41 21.37
C SER A 159 15.43 -6.37 22.27
N GLN A 160 15.32 -5.42 23.20
CA GLN A 160 14.11 -5.20 24.01
C GLN A 160 13.24 -4.05 23.48
N PHE A 161 13.62 -3.40 22.38
CA PHE A 161 12.83 -2.35 21.75
C PHE A 161 11.79 -2.96 20.79
N GLU A 162 10.52 -2.67 21.02
CA GLU A 162 9.44 -3.05 20.12
C GLU A 162 9.17 -1.94 19.10
N VAL A 163 9.49 -2.21 17.82
CA VAL A 163 9.05 -1.38 16.70
C VAL A 163 7.60 -1.74 16.42
N VAL A 164 6.71 -0.77 16.54
CA VAL A 164 5.27 -0.95 16.36
C VAL A 164 4.69 0.07 15.40
N ILE A 165 3.58 -0.29 14.77
CA ILE A 165 2.90 0.54 13.76
C ILE A 165 1.51 0.92 14.25
N ALA A 166 1.12 2.18 14.10
CA ALA A 166 -0.20 2.67 14.48
C ALA A 166 -0.72 3.72 13.51
N GLY A 167 -2.03 3.98 13.54
CA GLY A 167 -2.67 4.97 12.68
C GLY A 167 -2.48 4.68 11.20
N SER A 168 -2.50 3.41 10.78
CA SER A 168 -2.26 3.02 9.39
C SER A 168 -3.54 3.16 8.57
N ASN A 169 -3.49 4.03 7.55
CA ASN A 169 -4.55 4.17 6.55
C ASN A 169 -4.05 3.67 5.20
N GLY A 170 -4.86 2.90 4.49
CA GLY A 170 -4.59 2.40 3.14
C GLY A 170 -5.52 3.03 2.11
N TYR A 171 -4.98 3.39 0.95
CA TYR A 171 -5.70 4.05 -0.13
C TYR A 171 -5.39 3.42 -1.48
N ASN A 172 -6.42 3.13 -2.27
CA ASN A 172 -6.31 2.59 -3.64
C ASN A 172 -6.73 3.65 -4.66
N LYS A 173 -6.03 3.77 -5.79
CA LYS A 173 -6.44 4.67 -6.89
C LYS A 173 -7.81 4.26 -7.44
N ARG A 174 -8.74 5.23 -7.52
CA ARG A 174 -10.06 5.15 -8.16
C ARG A 174 -10.03 5.49 -9.64
N LYS A 175 -9.21 6.47 -10.01
CA LYS A 175 -9.12 6.95 -11.39
C LYS A 175 -7.89 6.30 -12.03
N PRO A 176 -8.06 5.63 -13.18
CA PRO A 176 -6.91 5.14 -13.90
C PRO A 176 -6.28 6.29 -14.70
N PRO A 177 -5.03 6.14 -15.18
CA PRO A 177 -4.37 7.20 -15.94
C PRO A 177 -5.19 7.53 -17.21
N PRO A 178 -5.39 8.82 -17.55
CA PRO A 178 -5.95 9.18 -18.86
C PRO A 178 -4.99 8.75 -19.97
N GLU A 179 -5.52 8.44 -21.16
CA GLU A 179 -4.74 8.09 -22.33
C GLU A 179 -5.08 9.05 -23.49
N PRO A 180 -4.11 9.73 -24.11
CA PRO A 180 -4.36 10.62 -25.24
C PRO A 180 -5.11 9.91 -26.39
N GLY A 181 -6.14 10.56 -26.94
CA GLY A 181 -6.98 9.99 -28.00
C GLY A 181 -8.12 9.11 -27.49
N TYR A 182 -8.24 8.91 -26.18
CA TYR A 182 -9.32 8.16 -25.54
C TYR A 182 -10.19 9.07 -24.65
N LEU A 183 -11.45 8.69 -24.50
CA LEU A 183 -12.39 9.28 -23.55
C LEU A 183 -11.94 9.02 -22.11
N GLU A 184 -12.57 9.72 -21.16
CA GLU A 184 -12.36 9.47 -19.73
C GLU A 184 -12.57 7.99 -19.39
N PRO A 185 -11.57 7.34 -18.79
CA PRO A 185 -11.60 5.90 -18.57
C PRO A 185 -12.61 5.51 -17.50
N VAL A 186 -13.23 4.34 -17.70
CA VAL A 186 -14.29 3.84 -16.82
C VAL A 186 -13.72 2.80 -15.87
N ASN A 187 -13.93 2.99 -14.58
CA ASN A 187 -13.57 2.01 -13.55
C ASN A 187 -14.56 0.84 -13.55
N LEU A 188 -14.02 -0.37 -13.72
CA LEU A 188 -14.76 -1.64 -13.76
C LEU A 188 -14.49 -2.51 -12.51
N GLY A 189 -13.73 -2.00 -11.55
CA GLY A 189 -13.43 -2.66 -10.28
C GLY A 189 -12.63 -3.95 -10.48
N LYS A 190 -13.19 -5.07 -10.02
CA LYS A 190 -12.57 -6.40 -10.07
C LYS A 190 -13.15 -7.27 -11.19
N ARG A 191 -13.62 -6.63 -12.26
CA ARG A 191 -14.29 -7.32 -13.38
C ARG A 191 -13.77 -6.80 -14.71
N ALA A 192 -13.46 -7.73 -15.60
CA ALA A 192 -13.08 -7.46 -16.98
C ALA A 192 -14.31 -7.56 -17.89
N ILE A 193 -14.20 -6.96 -19.07
CA ILE A 193 -15.24 -7.00 -20.10
C ILE A 193 -15.40 -8.42 -20.62
N SER A 194 -16.61 -8.95 -20.48
CA SER A 194 -17.08 -10.14 -21.18
C SER A 194 -17.86 -9.68 -22.40
N ALA A 195 -17.13 -9.38 -23.48
CA ALA A 195 -17.73 -8.82 -24.69
C ALA A 195 -18.65 -9.86 -25.36
N PRO A 196 -19.92 -9.52 -25.64
CA PRO A 196 -20.78 -10.39 -26.41
C PRO A 196 -20.41 -10.37 -27.90
N THR A 197 -21.00 -11.30 -28.64
CA THR A 197 -21.04 -11.21 -30.11
C THR A 197 -22.15 -10.24 -30.49
N CYS A 198 -21.91 -9.37 -31.47
CA CYS A 198 -22.93 -8.48 -32.01
C CYS A 198 -24.09 -9.30 -32.62
N ASN A 199 -25.28 -8.70 -32.70
CA ASN A 199 -26.49 -9.35 -33.21
C ASN A 199 -26.38 -9.80 -34.68
N ASP A 200 -25.46 -9.19 -35.45
CA ASP A 200 -25.11 -9.57 -36.82
C ASP A 200 -24.11 -10.74 -36.90
N GLY A 201 -23.70 -11.30 -35.75
CA GLY A 201 -22.76 -12.41 -35.66
C GLY A 201 -21.29 -12.00 -35.58
N VAL A 202 -20.97 -10.70 -35.61
CA VAL A 202 -19.58 -10.24 -35.56
C VAL A 202 -19.02 -10.33 -34.15
N ARG A 203 -17.87 -11.00 -34.01
CA ARG A 203 -17.09 -11.03 -32.77
C ARG A 203 -16.23 -9.79 -32.65
N THR A 204 -16.22 -9.19 -31.46
CA THR A 204 -15.58 -7.88 -31.25
C THR A 204 -14.21 -7.97 -30.61
N GLY A 205 -13.93 -9.02 -29.82
CA GLY A 205 -12.62 -9.26 -29.21
C GLY A 205 -11.54 -9.49 -30.27
N ILE A 206 -10.54 -8.61 -30.31
CA ILE A 206 -9.43 -8.61 -31.27
C ILE A 206 -8.33 -9.53 -30.78
N THR A 207 -7.74 -9.18 -29.64
CA THR A 207 -6.66 -9.93 -29.03
C THR A 207 -6.56 -9.56 -27.56
N GLN A 208 -5.88 -10.41 -26.80
CA GLN A 208 -5.46 -10.13 -25.44
C GLN A 208 -3.94 -9.94 -25.45
N ILE A 209 -3.46 -8.90 -24.79
CA ILE A 209 -2.03 -8.60 -24.69
C ILE A 209 -1.59 -8.60 -23.24
N PHE A 210 -0.40 -9.15 -23.01
CA PHE A 210 0.32 -8.97 -21.77
C PHE A 210 1.21 -7.73 -21.91
N THR A 211 1.02 -6.77 -21.03
CA THR A 211 1.72 -5.47 -21.13
C THR A 211 2.95 -5.41 -20.24
N SER A 212 2.87 -5.91 -19.00
CA SER A 212 4.03 -6.05 -18.10
C SER A 212 3.74 -6.78 -16.79
N THR A 213 4.78 -7.38 -16.18
CA THR A 213 4.84 -7.85 -14.77
C THR A 213 5.44 -6.80 -13.83
N THR A 214 6.22 -5.85 -14.35
CA THR A 214 7.12 -4.98 -13.58
C THR A 214 6.81 -3.50 -13.73
N ASP A 215 5.99 -3.14 -14.72
CA ASP A 215 5.61 -1.78 -14.99
C ASP A 215 4.34 -1.37 -14.26
N PRO A 216 4.16 -0.04 -14.11
CA PRO A 216 2.90 0.54 -13.72
C PRO A 216 1.68 -0.09 -14.36
N TYR A 217 0.52 0.18 -13.77
CA TYR A 217 -0.69 0.15 -14.57
C TYR A 217 -0.54 1.19 -15.71
N ASN A 218 -0.09 0.74 -16.90
CA ASN A 218 0.28 1.55 -18.06
C ASN A 218 -0.52 1.09 -19.27
N VAL A 219 -1.40 1.95 -19.73
CA VAL A 219 -2.32 1.66 -20.82
C VAL A 219 -1.86 2.17 -22.18
N THR A 220 -0.79 2.96 -22.22
CA THR A 220 -0.19 3.46 -23.45
C THR A 220 0.24 2.33 -24.36
N ARG A 221 0.72 1.21 -23.79
CA ARG A 221 1.03 0.02 -24.59
C ARG A 221 -0.23 -0.57 -25.25
N ALA A 222 -1.38 -0.57 -24.57
CA ALA A 222 -2.62 -1.03 -25.17
C ALA A 222 -3.10 -0.09 -26.29
N ALA A 223 -2.99 1.23 -26.09
CA ALA A 223 -3.26 2.21 -27.13
C ALA A 223 -2.35 2.05 -28.35
N GLN A 224 -1.04 1.92 -28.16
CA GLN A 224 -0.08 1.65 -29.24
C GLN A 224 -0.40 0.36 -30.01
N TRP A 225 -0.91 -0.67 -29.32
CA TRP A 225 -1.35 -1.90 -29.98
C TRP A 225 -2.59 -1.67 -30.85
N CYS A 226 -3.53 -0.82 -30.43
CA CYS A 226 -4.66 -0.41 -31.27
C CYS A 226 -4.21 0.28 -32.56
N ASP A 227 -3.05 0.96 -32.57
CA ASP A 227 -2.53 1.70 -33.74
C ASP A 227 -1.81 0.84 -34.80
N THR A 228 -1.51 -0.43 -34.49
CA THR A 228 -0.72 -1.33 -35.35
C THR A 228 -1.44 -1.72 -36.65
N GLN A 229 -0.70 -2.06 -37.71
CA GLN A 229 -1.28 -2.45 -39.00
C GLN A 229 -2.19 -3.70 -38.90
N TYR A 230 -1.90 -4.60 -37.96
CA TYR A 230 -2.71 -5.80 -37.71
C TYR A 230 -4.13 -5.44 -37.25
N THR A 231 -4.25 -4.45 -36.35
CA THR A 231 -5.54 -3.92 -35.87
C THR A 231 -6.16 -2.91 -36.84
N ARG A 232 -5.47 -2.40 -37.87
CA ARG A 232 -6.09 -1.54 -38.90
C ARG A 232 -7.02 -2.29 -39.85
N THR A 233 -6.79 -3.59 -40.06
CA THR A 233 -7.74 -4.44 -40.82
C THR A 233 -9.02 -4.72 -40.04
N ARG A 234 -8.98 -4.55 -38.71
CA ARG A 234 -10.13 -4.66 -37.82
C ARG A 234 -10.02 -3.60 -36.71
N PRO A 235 -10.48 -2.35 -36.98
CA PRO A 235 -10.20 -1.18 -36.15
C PRO A 235 -10.37 -1.43 -34.66
N CYS A 236 -9.44 -0.93 -33.85
CA CYS A 236 -9.42 -1.07 -32.40
C CYS A 236 -9.91 0.23 -31.76
N TYR A 237 -11.13 0.22 -31.23
CA TYR A 237 -11.77 1.41 -30.66
C TYR A 237 -11.92 1.35 -29.14
N PHE A 238 -11.62 0.20 -28.54
CA PHE A 238 -11.86 0.00 -27.12
C PHE A 238 -10.89 -1.02 -26.55
N PHE A 239 -10.42 -0.77 -25.34
CA PHE A 239 -9.67 -1.77 -24.60
C PHE A 239 -10.03 -1.77 -23.12
N ASN A 240 -9.91 -2.94 -22.50
CA ASN A 240 -10.03 -3.11 -21.07
C ASN A 240 -8.72 -3.67 -20.51
N CYS A 241 -8.03 -2.88 -19.70
CA CYS A 241 -6.83 -3.28 -19.01
C CYS A 241 -7.13 -3.60 -17.55
N TYR A 242 -6.45 -4.57 -16.96
CA TYR A 242 -6.60 -4.96 -15.56
C TYR A 242 -5.32 -5.58 -15.02
N LEU A 243 -5.13 -5.48 -13.71
CA LEU A 243 -4.10 -6.23 -13.00
C LEU A 243 -4.62 -7.63 -12.69
N ALA A 244 -3.80 -8.62 -13.00
CA ALA A 244 -4.11 -10.02 -12.84
C ALA A 244 -3.25 -10.63 -11.72
N THR A 245 -3.86 -11.44 -10.86
CA THR A 245 -3.16 -12.24 -9.83
C THR A 245 -3.46 -13.72 -10.04
N TYR A 246 -2.56 -14.63 -9.68
CA TYR A 246 -2.85 -16.05 -9.79
C TYR A 246 -4.04 -16.43 -8.89
N ALA A 247 -5.06 -17.07 -9.48
CA ALA A 247 -6.28 -17.45 -8.77
C ALA A 247 -6.17 -18.78 -8.02
N SER A 248 -5.20 -19.62 -8.39
CA SER A 248 -5.02 -20.95 -7.79
C SER A 248 -3.58 -21.44 -7.88
N GLY A 249 -3.26 -22.44 -7.05
CA GLY A 249 -1.94 -23.07 -7.00
C GLY A 249 -0.94 -22.34 -6.09
N PRO A 250 0.35 -22.71 -6.13
CA PRO A 250 1.37 -22.21 -5.20
C PRO A 250 1.62 -20.70 -5.27
N GLN A 251 1.21 -20.06 -6.37
CA GLN A 251 1.37 -18.62 -6.60
C GLN A 251 0.10 -17.82 -6.25
N THR A 252 -0.94 -18.45 -5.68
CA THR A 252 -2.23 -17.79 -5.42
C THR A 252 -2.06 -16.44 -4.70
N GLY A 253 -2.71 -15.41 -5.22
CA GLY A 253 -2.63 -14.04 -4.70
C GLY A 253 -1.41 -13.25 -5.16
N ARG A 254 -0.43 -13.90 -5.80
CA ARG A 254 0.72 -13.20 -6.40
C ARG A 254 0.33 -12.53 -7.72
N VAL A 255 0.92 -11.38 -7.99
CA VAL A 255 0.76 -10.58 -9.21
C VAL A 255 1.33 -11.37 -10.38
N PHE A 256 0.44 -11.61 -11.35
CA PHE A 256 0.80 -12.09 -12.67
C PHE A 256 1.21 -10.93 -13.58
N GLY A 257 0.60 -9.76 -13.42
CA GLY A 257 0.90 -8.55 -14.20
C GLY A 257 -0.33 -7.93 -14.83
N GLN A 258 -0.13 -6.96 -15.72
CA GLN A 258 -1.21 -6.28 -16.42
C GLN A 258 -1.55 -6.96 -17.75
N ILE A 259 -2.83 -7.25 -17.91
CA ILE A 259 -3.43 -7.78 -19.13
C ILE A 259 -4.37 -6.74 -19.71
N CYS A 260 -4.40 -6.61 -21.03
CA CYS A 260 -5.38 -5.80 -21.74
C CYS A 260 -6.10 -6.61 -22.82
N ASP A 261 -7.41 -6.60 -22.78
CA ASP A 261 -8.27 -7.14 -23.84
C ASP A 261 -8.62 -6.00 -24.81
N LEU A 262 -8.36 -6.20 -26.11
CA LEU A 262 -8.60 -5.22 -27.18
C LEU A 262 -9.88 -5.59 -27.96
N TYR A 263 -10.69 -4.60 -28.32
CA TYR A 263 -11.97 -4.81 -28.99
C TYR A 263 -12.20 -3.82 -30.13
N SER A 264 -12.97 -4.26 -31.12
CA SER A 264 -13.33 -3.46 -32.29
C SER A 264 -14.56 -2.57 -32.09
N THR A 265 -15.18 -2.59 -30.92
CA THR A 265 -16.32 -1.74 -30.56
C THR A 265 -16.24 -1.42 -29.08
N PRO A 266 -16.72 -0.23 -28.64
CA PRO A 266 -16.84 0.06 -27.21
C PRO A 266 -17.89 -0.81 -26.53
N TRP A 267 -17.65 -1.10 -25.25
CA TRP A 267 -18.56 -1.82 -24.37
C TRP A 267 -18.79 -1.05 -23.07
N GLY A 268 -20.05 -0.99 -22.64
CA GLY A 268 -20.45 -0.39 -21.38
C GLY A 268 -20.03 -1.21 -20.16
N LYS A 269 -20.01 -0.57 -18.98
CA LYS A 269 -19.60 -1.20 -17.72
C LYS A 269 -20.47 -2.38 -17.31
N GLU A 270 -21.71 -2.44 -17.79
CA GLU A 270 -22.66 -3.53 -17.59
C GLU A 270 -22.15 -4.86 -18.17
N TYR A 271 -21.23 -4.82 -19.15
CA TYR A 271 -20.56 -5.99 -19.71
C TYR A 271 -19.30 -6.40 -18.93
N ALA A 272 -18.92 -5.67 -17.87
CA ALA A 272 -17.81 -6.06 -17.01
C ALA A 272 -18.23 -7.17 -16.05
N THR A 273 -18.30 -8.41 -16.56
CA THR A 273 -18.79 -9.57 -15.79
C THR A 273 -17.73 -10.60 -15.42
N LYS A 274 -16.58 -10.56 -16.07
CA LYS A 274 -15.52 -11.54 -15.92
C LYS A 274 -14.65 -11.25 -14.70
N THR A 275 -14.79 -12.03 -13.63
CA THR A 275 -13.94 -11.90 -12.42
C THR A 275 -12.59 -12.60 -12.56
N GLN A 276 -12.46 -13.51 -13.54
CA GLN A 276 -11.24 -14.27 -13.79
C GLN A 276 -10.93 -14.36 -15.28
N THR A 277 -9.64 -14.32 -15.63
CA THR A 277 -9.14 -14.51 -16.99
C THR A 277 -8.22 -15.72 -17.10
N ARG A 278 -7.89 -16.10 -18.33
CA ARG A 278 -6.76 -16.99 -18.61
C ARG A 278 -5.88 -16.31 -19.64
N PHE A 279 -4.58 -16.26 -19.36
CA PHE A 279 -3.55 -15.78 -20.28
C PHE A 279 -2.43 -16.82 -20.28
N ASP A 280 -2.13 -17.42 -21.44
CA ASP A 280 -1.10 -18.46 -21.61
C ASP A 280 -1.18 -19.63 -20.61
N GLY A 281 -2.39 -20.00 -20.17
CA GLY A 281 -2.63 -21.19 -19.33
C GLY A 281 -3.26 -20.93 -17.96
N PRO A 282 -2.62 -20.20 -17.03
CA PRO A 282 -3.12 -20.01 -15.66
C PRO A 282 -4.46 -19.29 -15.60
N THR A 283 -5.28 -19.63 -14.60
CA THR A 283 -6.45 -18.83 -14.21
C THR A 283 -5.99 -17.70 -13.31
N LEU A 284 -6.42 -16.49 -13.63
CA LEU A 284 -6.00 -15.26 -12.96
C LEU A 284 -7.22 -14.47 -12.50
N ASP A 285 -7.20 -13.99 -11.26
CA ASP A 285 -8.21 -13.08 -10.74
C ASP A 285 -8.00 -11.68 -11.32
N VAL A 286 -9.11 -11.02 -11.67
CA VAL A 286 -9.10 -9.65 -12.19
C VAL A 286 -9.17 -8.67 -11.02
N SER A 287 -8.29 -7.67 -11.04
CA SER A 287 -8.26 -6.55 -10.10
C SER A 287 -7.93 -5.26 -10.84
N HIS A 288 -8.27 -4.10 -10.26
CA HIS A 288 -7.96 -2.78 -10.85
C HIS A 288 -8.25 -2.70 -12.36
N SER A 289 -9.47 -3.05 -12.74
CA SER A 289 -9.93 -3.10 -14.12
C SER A 289 -10.48 -1.76 -14.57
N PHE A 290 -10.05 -1.32 -15.75
CA PHE A 290 -10.49 -0.07 -16.35
C PHE A 290 -10.65 -0.23 -17.86
N SER A 291 -11.63 0.47 -18.43
CA SER A 291 -11.84 0.51 -19.86
C SER A 291 -11.63 1.89 -20.47
N TYR A 292 -11.21 1.88 -21.73
CA TYR A 292 -10.82 3.03 -22.49
C TYR A 292 -11.50 2.94 -23.85
N THR A 293 -12.25 3.99 -24.19
CA THR A 293 -12.93 4.11 -25.48
C THR A 293 -12.23 5.18 -26.29
N SER A 294 -11.83 4.87 -27.52
CA SER A 294 -11.26 5.85 -28.44
C SER A 294 -12.25 7.00 -28.64
N SER A 295 -11.74 8.23 -28.71
CA SER A 295 -12.55 9.41 -29.00
C SER A 295 -13.23 9.35 -30.37
N ASP A 296 -12.68 8.59 -31.32
CA ASP A 296 -13.22 8.35 -32.65
C ASP A 296 -14.04 7.05 -32.75
N ALA A 297 -14.36 6.41 -31.62
CA ALA A 297 -15.10 5.17 -31.60
C ALA A 297 -16.52 5.35 -32.18
N PRO A 298 -16.98 4.44 -33.06
CA PRO A 298 -18.37 4.40 -33.47
C PRO A 298 -19.26 3.98 -32.31
N ALA A 299 -20.57 4.16 -32.47
CA ALA A 299 -21.55 3.60 -31.53
C ALA A 299 -21.37 2.08 -31.40
N ALA A 300 -21.60 1.57 -30.19
CA ALA A 300 -21.52 0.13 -29.95
C ALA A 300 -22.50 -0.63 -30.85
N CYS A 301 -22.08 -1.79 -31.34
CA CYS A 301 -22.99 -2.66 -32.07
C CYS A 301 -24.16 -3.11 -31.17
N ALA A 302 -25.31 -3.38 -31.78
CA ALA A 302 -26.42 -4.01 -31.06
C ALA A 302 -26.00 -5.42 -30.63
N ALA A 303 -26.20 -5.75 -29.35
CA ALA A 303 -25.78 -7.03 -28.78
C ALA A 303 -26.78 -7.52 -27.71
N PRO A 304 -26.73 -8.81 -27.33
CA PRO A 304 -27.50 -9.32 -26.21
C PRO A 304 -27.19 -8.59 -24.90
N PRO A 305 -28.12 -8.60 -23.92
CA PRO A 305 -27.82 -8.10 -22.59
C PRO A 305 -26.66 -8.88 -21.96
N PRO A 306 -25.92 -8.27 -21.01
CA PRO A 306 -24.84 -8.94 -20.31
C PRO A 306 -25.35 -10.20 -19.58
N ALA A 307 -24.55 -11.26 -19.64
CA ALA A 307 -24.78 -12.52 -18.95
C ALA A 307 -24.33 -12.48 -17.48
#